data_AF-A0A0Q5U3M1-F1
#
_entry.id   AF-A0A0Q5U3M1-F1
#
_cell.length_a   1.000
_cell.length_b   1.000
_cell.length_c   1.000
_cell.angle_alpha   90.00
_cell.angle_beta   90.00
_cell.angle_gamma   90.00
#
_symmetry.space_group_name_H-M   'P 1'
#
loop_
_entity.id
_entity.type
_entity.pdbx_description
1 polymer ?
#
loop_
_entity_poly.entity_id
_entity_poly.type
_entity_poly.pdbx_seq_one_letter_code
_entity_poly.pdbx_strand_id
1 'polypeptide(L)'
;MKKFEKILLAIVVASVTITGCKKFALLTSEDSESTSAGLNLKEKTIWQFISEDNFHANDLTKIGLYGKAIERAGLKDLLNGEGEYTVIIPTETSLLAFINSMGYTSVDQTPVSVLKNILQNTIISKKVFSFDLNIDQTIGYPTLSMDSLFLSRSVNATSNYVLTVNAAPSIISQVSVVRSQNLDFKNGVGHVIDNFTFYKPKLQTSDIPNLANVSINSDTIAVSKDSYINNGSGTNKGSNYGNLTYMYVKFSSSDQNLTRRALCQFPVKKPTFNERVGSIKLGIYINRIDGAGSLSVTEDQNINWTESTVNWNNAPVAGTTSLADIALPATGGAFLWYTAEITTPYLNAIQTNKTFINLGVSTRSTPLSVITTKELAANRGAYIVLTSSPVTILKNPVNTGIDVDSKFGSKKITTAELKFEGTESKNVIYTITSLPANGFLAISGIPAAVGSSFTQEQIEKGAIKYLFNGTGNTDVFSLEAKDFQGGFYASLINVNVQVK
;
A
#
# COMPACT_ATOMS: atom_id res chain seq x y z
N MET A 1 -78.30 -12.36 31.84
CA MET A 1 -77.79 -11.80 30.57
C MET A 1 -76.41 -12.42 30.32
N LYS A 2 -76.33 -13.53 29.56
CA LYS A 2 -75.78 -13.66 28.17
C LYS A 2 -74.28 -13.27 28.09
N LYS A 3 -73.29 -14.08 27.67
CA LYS A 3 -73.13 -15.40 26.98
C LYS A 3 -71.69 -15.91 27.27
N PHE A 4 -71.42 -17.20 27.55
CA PHE A 4 -70.85 -18.24 26.64
C PHE A 4 -69.85 -17.69 25.57
N GLU A 5 -68.61 -18.20 25.43
CA GLU A 5 -68.26 -19.54 24.92
C GLU A 5 -66.85 -20.05 25.31
N LYS A 6 -66.71 -21.39 25.22
CA LYS A 6 -65.54 -22.25 25.45
C LYS A 6 -64.48 -22.11 24.34
N ILE A 7 -63.23 -22.52 24.61
CA ILE A 7 -62.59 -23.68 23.95
C ILE A 7 -61.33 -24.08 24.73
N LEU A 8 -61.31 -25.34 25.14
CA LEU A 8 -60.20 -26.09 25.70
C LEU A 8 -59.47 -26.75 24.50
N LEU A 9 -58.16 -26.56 24.36
CA LEU A 9 -57.33 -27.44 23.52
C LEU A 9 -56.15 -27.93 24.36
N ALA A 10 -56.26 -29.19 24.79
CA ALA A 10 -55.17 -29.94 25.38
C ALA A 10 -54.20 -30.33 24.25
N ILE A 11 -52.95 -29.86 24.33
CA ILE A 11 -51.84 -30.45 23.60
C ILE A 11 -50.97 -31.15 24.63
N VAL A 12 -51.02 -32.47 24.58
CA VAL A 12 -50.09 -33.40 25.21
C VAL A 12 -48.71 -33.13 24.60
N VAL A 13 -47.85 -32.40 25.32
CA VAL A 13 -46.42 -32.40 24.98
C VAL A 13 -45.86 -33.70 25.54
N ALA A 14 -45.75 -34.69 24.65
CA ALA A 14 -44.94 -35.86 24.89
C ALA A 14 -43.52 -35.38 25.27
N SER A 15 -43.13 -35.65 26.51
CA SER A 15 -41.75 -35.56 26.98
C SER A 15 -40.92 -36.57 26.19
N VAL A 16 -40.51 -36.18 24.99
CA VAL A 16 -39.35 -36.78 24.34
C VAL A 16 -38.16 -36.36 25.20
N THR A 17 -37.79 -37.24 26.12
CA THR A 17 -36.46 -37.27 26.70
C THR A 17 -35.49 -37.52 25.54
N ILE A 18 -35.15 -36.45 24.82
CA ILE A 18 -33.94 -36.44 24.02
C ILE A 18 -32.86 -36.74 25.06
N THR A 19 -32.32 -37.94 24.97
CA THR A 19 -31.12 -38.33 25.68
C THR A 19 -30.05 -37.41 25.12
N GLY A 20 -29.94 -36.23 25.73
CA GLY A 20 -29.00 -35.19 25.36
C GLY A 20 -27.63 -35.85 25.37
N CYS A 21 -27.03 -35.93 24.18
CA CYS A 21 -25.68 -36.39 24.02
C CYS A 21 -24.82 -35.58 24.99
N LYS A 22 -24.19 -36.25 25.96
CA LYS A 22 -23.31 -35.64 26.98
C LYS A 22 -22.11 -34.88 26.38
N LYS A 23 -21.95 -34.85 25.04
CA LYS A 23 -20.94 -34.06 24.31
C LYS A 23 -21.11 -32.54 24.44
N PHE A 24 -22.23 -32.01 24.98
CA PHE A 24 -22.42 -30.55 25.15
C PHE A 24 -21.95 -29.95 26.47
N ALA A 25 -21.53 -30.74 27.45
CA ALA A 25 -20.91 -30.23 28.68
C ALA A 25 -19.44 -29.80 28.48
N LEU A 26 -18.92 -29.87 27.25
CA LEU A 26 -17.49 -29.81 26.95
C LEU A 26 -16.90 -28.42 26.69
N LEU A 27 -17.72 -27.36 26.68
CA LEU A 27 -17.23 -26.04 26.25
C LEU A 27 -17.73 -24.88 27.10
N THR A 28 -18.48 -25.12 28.17
CA THR A 28 -18.85 -24.09 29.14
C THR A 28 -17.81 -24.02 30.25
N SER A 29 -17.31 -22.82 30.49
CA SER A 29 -16.50 -22.50 31.67
C SER A 29 -17.35 -22.72 32.93
N GLU A 30 -17.15 -23.84 33.62
CA GLU A 30 -17.60 -23.96 35.01
C GLU A 30 -16.44 -24.37 35.92
N ASP A 31 -16.11 -23.39 36.75
CA ASP A 31 -15.82 -23.46 38.17
C ASP A 31 -14.38 -23.47 38.71
N SER A 32 -14.34 -22.94 39.93
CA SER A 32 -13.37 -22.02 40.51
C SER A 32 -12.61 -22.62 41.69
N GLU A 33 -12.83 -23.90 41.98
CA GLU A 33 -12.00 -24.69 42.87
C GLU A 33 -11.85 -26.10 42.28
N SER A 34 -10.59 -26.45 41.97
CA SER A 34 -10.10 -27.74 41.46
C SER A 34 -11.16 -28.82 41.16
N THR A 35 -11.62 -28.94 39.91
CA THR A 35 -12.03 -30.23 39.32
C THR A 35 -11.89 -30.20 37.80
N SER A 36 -11.39 -31.31 37.25
CA SER A 36 -10.97 -31.47 35.85
C SER A 36 -12.07 -31.15 34.84
N ALA A 37 -11.68 -30.47 33.76
CA ALA A 37 -12.49 -30.27 32.56
C ALA A 37 -13.15 -31.58 32.08
N GLY A 38 -14.38 -31.47 31.57
CA GLY A 38 -15.11 -32.56 30.95
C GLY A 38 -14.26 -33.27 29.88
N LEU A 39 -14.30 -34.61 29.90
CA LEU A 39 -13.38 -35.56 29.24
C LEU A 39 -11.91 -35.41 29.64
N ASN A 40 -11.29 -36.54 30.02
CA ASN A 40 -9.86 -36.63 30.25
C ASN A 40 -9.10 -36.46 28.91
N LEU A 41 -8.81 -35.22 28.55
CA LEU A 41 -8.00 -34.89 27.37
C LEU A 41 -6.50 -35.11 27.63
N LYS A 42 -6.07 -35.32 28.88
CA LYS A 42 -4.67 -35.52 29.27
C LYS A 42 -4.04 -36.79 28.70
N GLU A 43 -4.87 -37.75 28.28
CA GLU A 43 -4.40 -38.98 27.62
C GLU A 43 -4.13 -38.77 26.13
N LYS A 44 -4.61 -37.66 25.55
CA LYS A 44 -4.54 -37.36 24.12
C LYS A 44 -3.60 -36.20 23.87
N THR A 45 -2.83 -36.27 22.78
CA THR A 45 -2.11 -35.12 22.25
C THR A 45 -3.09 -34.13 21.62
N ILE A 46 -2.66 -32.88 21.45
CA ILE A 46 -3.44 -31.88 20.74
C ILE A 46 -3.80 -32.39 19.33
N TRP A 47 -2.84 -32.99 18.60
CA TRP A 47 -3.09 -33.59 17.29
C TRP A 47 -4.15 -34.70 17.33
N GLN A 48 -4.04 -35.63 18.28
CA GLN A 48 -5.02 -36.71 18.44
C GLN A 48 -6.42 -36.15 18.62
N PHE A 49 -6.57 -35.13 19.48
CA PHE A 49 -7.85 -34.46 19.64
C PHE A 49 -8.32 -33.80 18.35
N ILE A 50 -7.56 -32.93 17.69
CA ILE A 50 -8.04 -32.19 16.50
C ILE A 50 -8.32 -33.07 15.26
N SER A 51 -7.79 -34.29 15.23
CA SER A 51 -7.97 -35.26 14.12
C SER A 51 -9.08 -36.29 14.37
N GLU A 52 -9.67 -36.32 15.56
CA GLU A 52 -10.79 -37.21 15.91
C GLU A 52 -12.01 -37.03 15.02
N ASP A 53 -12.84 -38.08 14.90
CA ASP A 53 -14.13 -38.04 14.22
C ASP A 53 -14.07 -37.39 12.82
N ASN A 54 -13.00 -37.68 12.06
CA ASN A 54 -12.69 -37.05 10.77
C ASN A 54 -12.56 -35.52 10.87
N PHE A 55 -11.66 -35.07 11.74
CA PHE A 55 -11.48 -33.65 12.07
C PHE A 55 -12.76 -33.00 12.57
N HIS A 56 -13.52 -33.66 13.45
CA HIS A 56 -14.75 -33.09 14.02
C HIS A 56 -15.78 -32.66 12.95
N ALA A 57 -15.78 -33.29 11.77
CA ALA A 57 -16.54 -32.82 10.60
C ALA A 57 -18.06 -32.70 10.82
N ASN A 58 -18.60 -33.42 11.81
CA ASN A 58 -20.04 -33.48 12.09
C ASN A 58 -20.40 -33.04 13.51
N ASP A 59 -19.49 -32.34 14.21
CA ASP A 59 -19.76 -31.89 15.57
C ASP A 59 -19.87 -30.36 15.69
N LEU A 60 -20.41 -29.89 16.81
CA LEU A 60 -20.64 -28.46 17.04
C LEU A 60 -19.38 -27.71 17.49
N THR A 61 -18.23 -28.37 17.59
CA THR A 61 -16.96 -27.67 17.87
C THR A 61 -16.54 -26.80 16.69
N LYS A 62 -16.91 -27.15 15.45
CA LYS A 62 -16.60 -26.36 14.25
C LYS A 62 -15.11 -26.04 14.10
N ILE A 63 -14.21 -26.95 14.48
CA ILE A 63 -12.74 -26.75 14.38
C ILE A 63 -12.10 -27.54 13.24
N GLY A 64 -12.87 -28.30 12.46
CA GLY A 64 -12.32 -29.27 11.51
C GLY A 64 -11.42 -28.70 10.43
N LEU A 65 -11.71 -27.48 9.97
CA LEU A 65 -10.85 -26.80 9.00
C LEU A 65 -9.44 -26.52 9.57
N TYR A 66 -9.33 -26.24 10.87
CA TYR A 66 -8.03 -26.03 11.51
C TYR A 66 -7.20 -27.30 11.53
N GLY A 67 -7.80 -28.45 11.84
CA GLY A 67 -7.11 -29.75 11.81
C GLY A 67 -6.56 -30.10 10.42
N LYS A 68 -7.38 -29.90 9.37
CA LYS A 68 -6.95 -30.06 7.97
C LYS A 68 -5.83 -29.09 7.59
N ALA A 69 -5.88 -27.85 8.09
CA ALA A 69 -4.85 -26.86 7.85
C ALA A 69 -3.51 -27.23 8.53
N ILE A 70 -3.55 -27.75 9.77
CA ILE A 70 -2.37 -28.26 10.49
C ILE A 70 -1.71 -29.40 9.72
N GLU A 71 -2.51 -30.33 9.20
CA GLU A 71 -1.99 -31.44 8.37
C GLU A 71 -1.31 -30.92 7.12
N ARG A 72 -2.00 -30.05 6.36
CA ARG A 72 -1.48 -29.46 5.13
C ARG A 72 -0.19 -28.64 5.34
N ALA A 73 -0.09 -27.94 6.47
CA ALA A 73 1.08 -27.14 6.82
C ALA A 73 2.28 -27.98 7.32
N GLY A 74 2.12 -29.30 7.46
CA GLY A 74 3.16 -30.19 7.99
C GLY A 74 3.42 -29.97 9.49
N LEU A 75 2.40 -29.54 10.24
CA LEU A 75 2.50 -29.29 11.69
C LEU A 75 1.92 -30.45 12.54
N LYS A 76 1.52 -31.54 11.89
CA LYS A 76 1.02 -32.76 12.54
C LYS A 76 2.02 -33.32 13.55
N ASP A 77 3.25 -33.59 13.12
CA ASP A 77 4.24 -34.25 13.98
C ASP A 77 4.64 -33.36 15.16
N LEU A 78 4.64 -32.05 14.97
CA LEU A 78 4.83 -31.07 16.04
C LEU A 78 3.74 -31.20 17.12
N LEU A 79 2.46 -31.21 16.73
CA LEU A 79 1.34 -31.26 17.67
C LEU A 79 1.02 -32.67 18.18
N ASN A 80 1.64 -33.70 17.60
CA ASN A 80 1.54 -35.08 18.07
C ASN A 80 2.76 -35.52 18.90
N GLY A 81 3.88 -34.81 18.77
CA GLY A 81 5.11 -35.11 19.48
C GLY A 81 5.10 -34.70 20.95
N GLU A 82 6.22 -34.98 21.61
CA GLU A 82 6.49 -34.49 22.96
C GLU A 82 6.70 -32.97 22.94
N GLY A 83 6.21 -32.30 23.98
CA GLY A 83 6.34 -30.86 24.12
C GLY A 83 5.29 -30.28 25.05
N GLU A 84 5.43 -28.97 25.29
CA GLU A 84 4.49 -28.18 26.05
C GLU A 84 4.03 -27.01 25.18
N TYR A 85 2.82 -27.11 24.66
CA TYR A 85 2.26 -26.10 23.76
C TYR A 85 1.06 -25.38 24.35
N THR A 86 0.81 -24.16 23.90
CA THR A 86 -0.50 -23.52 23.95
C THR A 86 -0.94 -23.25 22.53
N VAL A 87 -2.11 -23.76 22.15
CA VAL A 87 -2.64 -23.68 20.79
C VAL A 87 -3.94 -22.90 20.79
N ILE A 88 -3.97 -21.82 20.02
CA ILE A 88 -5.17 -21.05 19.75
C ILE A 88 -5.87 -21.66 18.54
N ILE A 89 -7.03 -22.27 18.76
CA ILE A 89 -7.77 -23.05 17.78
C ILE A 89 -8.91 -22.17 17.22
N PRO A 90 -8.78 -21.58 16.03
CA PRO A 90 -9.88 -20.88 15.38
C PRO A 90 -10.99 -21.84 14.92
N THR A 91 -12.23 -21.37 14.96
CA THR A 91 -13.33 -22.04 14.25
C THR A 91 -13.11 -22.03 12.75
N GLU A 92 -13.73 -22.98 12.06
CA GLU A 92 -13.72 -23.12 10.62
C GLU A 92 -14.15 -21.84 9.91
N THR A 93 -15.21 -21.18 10.40
CA THR A 93 -15.71 -19.94 9.84
C THR A 93 -14.68 -18.83 9.97
N SER A 94 -14.04 -18.72 11.13
CA SER A 94 -13.06 -17.67 11.40
C SER A 94 -11.76 -17.85 10.62
N LEU A 95 -11.26 -19.08 10.53
CA LEU A 95 -10.06 -19.41 9.75
C LEU A 95 -10.31 -19.20 8.25
N LEU A 96 -11.46 -19.65 7.74
CA LEU A 96 -11.81 -19.45 6.33
C LEU A 96 -11.98 -17.97 5.99
N ALA A 97 -12.62 -17.18 6.86
CA ALA A 97 -12.75 -15.75 6.68
C ALA A 97 -11.38 -15.06 6.59
N PHE A 98 -10.44 -15.44 7.45
CA PHE A 98 -9.07 -14.94 7.39
C PHE A 98 -8.33 -15.37 6.10
N ILE A 99 -8.45 -16.64 5.68
CA ILE A 99 -7.88 -17.14 4.42
C ILE A 99 -8.41 -16.33 3.22
N ASN A 100 -9.73 -16.11 3.17
CA ASN A 100 -10.39 -15.30 2.14
C ASN A 100 -9.88 -13.85 2.13
N SER A 101 -9.63 -13.26 3.31
CA SER A 101 -9.10 -11.90 3.41
C SER A 101 -7.70 -11.71 2.80
N MET A 102 -6.94 -12.80 2.65
CA MET A 102 -5.64 -12.78 1.97
C MET A 102 -5.74 -13.12 0.47
N GLY A 103 -6.96 -13.35 -0.04
CA GLY A 103 -7.22 -13.64 -1.45
C GLY A 103 -7.22 -15.12 -1.83
N TYR A 104 -7.15 -16.05 -0.87
CA TYR A 104 -7.27 -17.49 -1.14
C TYR A 104 -8.69 -17.98 -0.84
N THR A 105 -9.23 -18.91 -1.63
CA THR A 105 -10.62 -19.37 -1.43
C THR A 105 -10.74 -20.56 -0.46
N SER A 106 -9.61 -21.20 -0.14
CA SER A 106 -9.58 -22.41 0.69
C SER A 106 -8.18 -22.66 1.25
N VAL A 107 -8.12 -23.53 2.28
CA VAL A 107 -6.86 -24.07 2.83
C VAL A 107 -6.02 -24.72 1.73
N ASP A 108 -6.64 -25.46 0.81
CA ASP A 108 -5.94 -26.19 -0.26
C ASP A 108 -5.33 -25.29 -1.34
N GLN A 109 -5.89 -24.10 -1.55
CA GLN A 109 -5.32 -23.11 -2.47
C GLN A 109 -4.29 -22.19 -1.80
N THR A 110 -4.18 -22.24 -0.47
CA THR A 110 -3.20 -21.43 0.26
C THR A 110 -1.81 -22.08 0.10
N PRO A 111 -0.77 -21.31 -0.28
CA PRO A 111 0.61 -21.80 -0.30
C PRO A 111 1.01 -22.36 1.06
N VAL A 112 1.70 -23.51 1.06
CA VAL A 112 2.03 -24.25 2.29
C VAL A 112 2.86 -23.40 3.25
N SER A 113 3.82 -22.62 2.75
CA SER A 113 4.66 -21.75 3.58
C SER A 113 3.89 -20.60 4.23
N VAL A 114 2.95 -20.00 3.51
CA VAL A 114 2.03 -18.98 4.02
C VAL A 114 1.13 -19.58 5.10
N LEU A 115 0.50 -20.72 4.81
CA LEU A 115 -0.37 -21.43 5.75
C LEU A 115 0.39 -21.83 7.03
N LYS A 116 1.61 -22.36 6.88
CA LYS A 116 2.47 -22.72 8.01
C LYS A 116 2.79 -21.52 8.90
N ASN A 117 3.16 -20.36 8.33
CA ASN A 117 3.42 -19.14 9.11
C ASN A 117 2.17 -18.67 9.89
N ILE A 118 0.99 -18.74 9.27
CA ILE A 118 -0.28 -18.37 9.90
C ILE A 118 -0.58 -19.28 11.10
N LEU A 119 -0.48 -20.59 10.91
CA LEU A 119 -0.78 -21.56 11.96
C LEU A 119 0.28 -21.53 13.07
N GLN A 120 1.55 -21.34 12.74
CA GLN A 120 2.61 -21.14 13.74
C GLN A 120 2.41 -19.88 14.57
N ASN A 121 1.74 -18.84 14.06
CA ASN A 121 1.33 -17.66 14.84
C ASN A 121 0.28 -18.00 15.93
N THR A 122 -0.40 -19.14 15.82
CA THR A 122 -1.40 -19.60 16.81
C THR A 122 -0.81 -20.50 17.90
N ILE A 123 0.49 -20.81 17.85
CA ILE A 123 1.13 -21.81 18.72
C ILE A 123 2.24 -21.16 19.55
N ILE A 124 2.20 -21.34 20.86
CA ILE A 124 3.26 -20.94 21.81
C ILE A 124 3.92 -22.21 22.36
N SER A 125 5.25 -22.20 22.52
CA SER A 125 6.01 -23.31 23.13
C SER A 125 6.05 -23.22 24.67
N LYS A 126 4.86 -23.15 25.28
CA LYS A 126 4.66 -23.15 26.74
C LYS A 126 3.21 -23.56 27.04
N LYS A 127 2.95 -24.25 28.15
CA LYS A 127 1.58 -24.38 28.70
C LYS A 127 1.17 -23.07 29.38
N VAL A 128 0.04 -22.51 28.95
CA VAL A 128 -0.53 -21.30 29.53
C VAL A 128 -2.04 -21.49 29.68
N PHE A 129 -2.47 -21.63 30.92
CA PHE A 129 -3.86 -21.61 31.32
C PHE A 129 -4.33 -20.18 31.61
N SER A 130 -5.63 -19.94 31.54
CA SER A 130 -6.19 -18.63 31.89
C SER A 130 -5.90 -18.24 33.34
N PHE A 131 -5.86 -19.21 34.25
CA PHE A 131 -5.56 -18.99 35.67
C PHE A 131 -4.07 -18.82 35.99
N ASP A 132 -3.16 -19.06 35.03
CA ASP A 132 -1.74 -18.71 35.17
C ASP A 132 -1.53 -17.19 35.13
N LEU A 133 -2.55 -16.44 34.67
CA LEU A 133 -2.56 -14.98 34.62
C LEU A 133 -3.34 -14.43 35.82
N ASN A 134 -2.81 -13.33 36.38
CA ASN A 134 -3.54 -12.51 37.34
C ASN A 134 -4.73 -11.81 36.65
N ILE A 135 -5.73 -11.40 37.44
CA ILE A 135 -6.82 -10.56 36.94
C ILE A 135 -6.25 -9.26 36.37
N ASP A 136 -6.77 -8.85 35.20
CA ASP A 136 -6.36 -7.69 34.40
C ASP A 136 -4.92 -7.73 33.88
N GLN A 137 -4.28 -8.89 33.95
CA GLN A 137 -2.94 -9.08 33.42
C GLN A 137 -2.97 -9.39 31.92
N THR A 138 -2.06 -8.77 31.18
CA THR A 138 -1.77 -9.07 29.78
C THR A 138 -0.30 -9.49 29.66
N ILE A 139 -0.04 -10.67 29.07
CA ILE A 139 1.31 -11.18 28.83
C ILE A 139 1.48 -11.49 27.33
N GLY A 140 2.57 -11.01 26.74
CA GLY A 140 2.97 -11.37 25.38
C GLY A 140 3.91 -12.58 25.37
N TYR A 141 3.62 -13.54 24.50
CA TYR A 141 4.42 -14.75 24.31
C TYR A 141 4.95 -14.84 22.88
N PRO A 142 6.21 -15.25 22.66
CA PRO A 142 6.68 -15.57 21.33
C PRO A 142 5.99 -16.84 20.81
N THR A 143 5.43 -16.73 19.63
CA THR A 143 4.81 -17.83 18.88
C THR A 143 5.87 -18.60 18.09
N LEU A 144 5.51 -19.74 17.51
CA LEU A 144 6.41 -20.49 16.64
C LEU A 144 6.73 -19.78 15.33
N SER A 145 5.93 -18.78 14.93
CA SER A 145 6.28 -17.90 13.81
C SER A 145 7.18 -16.74 14.25
N MET A 146 7.63 -16.74 15.51
CA MET A 146 8.43 -15.72 16.18
C MET A 146 7.69 -14.40 16.48
N ASP A 147 6.42 -14.26 16.13
CA ASP A 147 5.61 -13.08 16.48
C ASP A 147 5.12 -13.13 17.92
N SER A 148 4.72 -11.99 18.47
CA SER A 148 4.08 -11.95 19.78
C SER A 148 2.59 -12.28 19.69
N LEU A 149 2.12 -13.19 20.55
CA LEU A 149 0.71 -13.43 20.82
C LEU A 149 0.42 -13.04 22.27
N PHE A 150 -0.56 -12.18 22.47
CA PHE A 150 -0.89 -11.69 23.81
C PHE A 150 -2.07 -12.47 24.37
N LEU A 151 -1.93 -12.91 25.61
CA LEU A 151 -3.02 -13.49 26.39
C LEU A 151 -3.34 -12.53 27.53
N SER A 152 -4.62 -12.23 27.70
CA SER A 152 -5.09 -11.34 28.76
C SER A 152 -6.25 -11.97 29.51
N ARG A 153 -6.18 -11.93 30.84
CA ARG A 153 -7.28 -12.37 31.71
C ARG A 153 -8.04 -11.15 32.22
N SER A 154 -9.35 -11.17 32.10
CA SER A 154 -10.24 -10.20 32.70
C SER A 154 -11.38 -10.87 33.46
N VAL A 155 -12.20 -10.05 34.12
CA VAL A 155 -13.42 -10.46 34.80
C VAL A 155 -14.63 -9.82 34.13
N ASN A 156 -15.75 -10.54 34.09
CA ASN A 156 -17.06 -9.99 33.74
C ASN A 156 -18.10 -10.41 34.79
N ALA A 157 -19.36 -10.02 34.61
CA ALA A 157 -20.42 -10.29 35.58
C ALA A 157 -20.68 -11.80 35.84
N THR A 158 -20.25 -12.69 34.95
CA THR A 158 -20.53 -14.13 35.01
C THR A 158 -19.29 -15.01 35.16
N SER A 159 -18.08 -14.46 35.03
CA SER A 159 -16.83 -15.23 35.05
C SER A 159 -15.62 -14.37 35.44
N ASN A 160 -14.78 -14.92 36.33
CA ASN A 160 -13.49 -14.35 36.72
C ASN A 160 -12.31 -14.82 35.84
N TYR A 161 -12.61 -15.57 34.78
CA TYR A 161 -11.60 -16.23 33.95
C TYR A 161 -11.82 -15.92 32.47
N VAL A 162 -12.23 -14.71 32.12
CA VAL A 162 -12.41 -14.34 30.71
C VAL A 162 -11.04 -14.22 30.06
N LEU A 163 -10.67 -15.19 29.22
CA LEU A 163 -9.43 -15.15 28.45
C LEU A 163 -9.66 -14.45 27.11
N THR A 164 -8.77 -13.53 26.76
CA THR A 164 -8.75 -12.83 25.47
C THR A 164 -7.39 -12.95 24.82
N VAL A 165 -7.39 -13.02 23.49
CA VAL A 165 -6.20 -13.11 22.64
C VAL A 165 -6.00 -11.78 21.91
N ASN A 166 -4.77 -11.29 21.92
CA ASN A 166 -4.32 -10.07 21.26
C ASN A 166 -5.02 -8.78 21.73
N ALA A 167 -5.39 -8.72 23.01
CA ALA A 167 -5.88 -7.53 23.69
C ALA A 167 -4.75 -6.71 24.32
N ALA A 168 -3.85 -6.13 23.52
CA ALA A 168 -2.71 -5.35 24.02
C ALA A 168 -2.62 -3.94 23.39
N PRO A 169 -2.22 -2.91 24.15
CA PRO A 169 -2.17 -1.52 23.66
C PRO A 169 -1.05 -1.26 22.63
N SER A 170 -0.07 -2.16 22.54
CA SER A 170 1.07 -2.10 21.62
C SER A 170 0.74 -2.66 20.22
N ILE A 171 -0.45 -3.23 20.03
CA ILE A 171 -0.91 -3.82 18.77
C ILE A 171 -2.27 -3.24 18.35
N ILE A 172 -2.63 -3.45 17.09
CA ILE A 172 -3.93 -3.11 16.51
C ILE A 172 -4.60 -4.35 15.88
N SER A 173 -4.24 -5.52 16.40
CA SER A 173 -4.84 -6.80 16.04
C SER A 173 -6.32 -6.84 16.37
N GLN A 174 -7.08 -7.66 15.65
CA GLN A 174 -8.45 -7.98 16.04
C GLN A 174 -8.42 -8.71 17.39
N VAL A 175 -9.09 -8.16 18.40
CA VAL A 175 -9.21 -8.83 19.70
C VAL A 175 -10.14 -10.03 19.55
N SER A 176 -9.75 -11.19 20.10
CA SER A 176 -10.62 -12.36 20.16
C SER A 176 -10.86 -12.78 21.60
N VAL A 177 -12.12 -12.90 21.98
CA VAL A 177 -12.50 -13.58 23.23
C VAL A 177 -12.41 -15.09 23.01
N VAL A 178 -11.83 -15.81 23.98
CA VAL A 178 -11.78 -17.27 23.96
C VAL A 178 -13.13 -17.80 24.40
N ARG A 179 -13.76 -18.63 23.56
CA ARG A 179 -15.05 -19.24 23.88
C ARG A 179 -14.93 -20.51 24.70
N SER A 180 -13.82 -21.22 24.55
CA SER A 180 -13.56 -22.49 25.25
C SER A 180 -12.08 -22.53 25.59
N GLN A 181 -11.78 -22.51 26.88
CA GLN A 181 -10.43 -22.30 27.39
C GLN A 181 -9.96 -23.48 28.23
N ASN A 182 -8.65 -23.57 28.43
CA ASN A 182 -8.02 -24.53 29.34
C ASN A 182 -8.28 -26.00 28.96
N LEU A 183 -8.35 -26.32 27.66
CA LEU A 183 -8.40 -27.71 27.21
C LEU A 183 -7.04 -28.37 27.47
N ASP A 184 -6.95 -29.18 28.52
CA ASP A 184 -5.68 -29.74 29.02
C ASP A 184 -5.36 -31.08 28.36
N PHE A 185 -4.38 -31.07 27.46
CA PHE A 185 -3.91 -32.21 26.68
C PHE A 185 -2.60 -32.77 27.22
N LYS A 186 -2.27 -33.99 26.79
CA LYS A 186 -1.00 -34.66 27.12
C LYS A 186 0.22 -33.76 26.89
N ASN A 187 0.23 -33.02 25.77
CA ASN A 187 1.35 -32.20 25.32
C ASN A 187 1.04 -30.69 25.24
N GLY A 188 -0.01 -30.20 25.93
CA GLY A 188 -0.29 -28.77 25.90
C GLY A 188 -1.68 -28.36 26.34
N VAL A 189 -2.02 -27.10 26.06
CA VAL A 189 -3.31 -26.47 26.35
C VAL A 189 -3.93 -25.94 25.05
N GLY A 190 -5.23 -26.13 24.86
CA GLY A 190 -5.98 -25.53 23.76
C GLY A 190 -6.96 -24.45 24.23
N HIS A 191 -7.04 -23.38 23.44
CA HIS A 191 -8.03 -22.30 23.61
C HIS A 191 -8.73 -22.05 22.28
N VAL A 192 -10.05 -22.15 22.25
CA VAL A 192 -10.85 -22.05 21.03
C VAL A 192 -11.41 -20.64 20.87
N ILE A 193 -11.26 -20.07 19.67
CA ILE A 193 -11.68 -18.71 19.34
C ILE A 193 -12.65 -18.68 18.15
N ASP A 194 -13.56 -17.71 18.16
CA ASP A 194 -14.53 -17.49 17.07
C ASP A 194 -14.11 -16.39 16.09
N ASN A 195 -13.03 -15.67 16.38
CA ASN A 195 -12.50 -14.60 15.53
C ASN A 195 -11.00 -14.80 15.37
N PHE A 196 -10.54 -15.15 14.17
CA PHE A 196 -9.13 -15.34 13.91
C PHE A 196 -8.36 -14.04 14.21
N THR A 197 -7.23 -14.16 14.89
CA THR A 197 -6.40 -13.01 15.27
C THR A 197 -4.93 -13.36 15.08
N PHE A 198 -4.15 -12.34 14.73
CA PHE A 198 -2.72 -12.44 14.46
C PHE A 198 -2.02 -11.15 14.87
N TYR A 199 -0.70 -11.20 15.02
CA TYR A 199 0.10 -10.05 15.42
C TYR A 199 0.09 -8.94 14.36
N LYS A 200 -0.38 -7.75 14.74
CA LYS A 200 -0.30 -6.53 13.93
C LYS A 200 0.15 -5.37 14.82
N PRO A 201 1.42 -4.93 14.74
CA PRO A 201 1.94 -3.91 15.63
C PRO A 201 1.21 -2.58 15.43
N LYS A 202 1.02 -1.84 16.52
CA LYS A 202 0.62 -0.43 16.45
C LYS A 202 1.82 0.37 15.97
N LEU A 203 1.61 1.21 14.96
CA LEU A 203 2.65 2.04 14.35
C LEU A 203 2.39 3.51 14.65
N GLN A 204 3.46 4.30 14.63
CA GLN A 204 3.35 5.75 14.64
C GLN A 204 2.99 6.23 13.23
N THR A 205 2.23 7.33 13.15
CA THR A 205 2.00 8.01 11.88
C THR A 205 3.29 8.69 11.44
N SER A 206 3.61 8.59 10.15
CA SER A 206 4.71 9.37 9.57
C SER A 206 4.45 10.86 9.78
N ASP A 207 5.54 11.62 9.94
CA ASP A 207 5.47 13.06 10.09
C ASP A 207 4.98 13.71 8.79
N ILE A 208 4.38 14.90 8.92
CA ILE A 208 3.96 15.70 7.77
C ILE A 208 5.20 16.45 7.25
N PRO A 209 5.50 16.43 5.93
CA PRO A 209 6.59 17.23 5.37
C PRO A 209 6.47 18.71 5.75
N ASN A 210 7.52 19.27 6.35
CA ASN A 210 7.62 20.72 6.46
C ASN A 210 8.15 21.28 5.15
N LEU A 211 7.27 21.90 4.35
CA LEU A 211 7.62 22.44 3.03
C LEU A 211 8.76 23.47 3.06
N ALA A 212 9.01 24.14 4.20
CA ALA A 212 10.15 25.05 4.34
C ALA A 212 11.51 24.33 4.40
N ASN A 213 11.52 23.04 4.77
CA ASN A 213 12.72 22.23 4.92
C ASN A 213 12.92 21.26 3.75
N VAL A 214 12.02 21.28 2.77
CA VAL A 214 12.11 20.43 1.59
C VAL A 214 13.04 21.10 0.59
N SER A 215 14.18 20.47 0.32
CA SER A 215 15.08 20.90 -0.74
C SER A 215 14.62 20.31 -2.08
N ILE A 216 14.54 21.15 -3.11
CA ILE A 216 14.21 20.75 -4.48
C ILE A 216 15.28 21.35 -5.40
N ASN A 217 15.84 20.51 -6.26
CA ASN A 217 16.75 20.95 -7.31
C ASN A 217 15.94 21.34 -8.54
N SER A 218 16.43 22.33 -9.30
CA SER A 218 15.73 22.75 -10.52
C SER A 218 16.69 23.15 -11.63
N ASP A 219 16.33 22.81 -12.86
CA ASP A 219 16.94 23.33 -14.07
C ASP A 219 15.94 24.22 -14.80
N THR A 220 16.41 25.35 -15.34
CA THR A 220 15.59 26.21 -16.20
C THR A 220 16.13 26.19 -17.62
N ILE A 221 15.23 26.01 -18.58
CA ILE A 221 15.53 25.95 -20.00
C ILE A 221 14.79 27.11 -20.68
N ALA A 222 15.54 28.11 -21.13
CA ALA A 222 14.98 29.21 -21.89
C ALA A 222 14.49 28.75 -23.27
N VAL A 223 13.47 29.42 -23.79
CA VAL A 223 13.02 29.26 -25.18
C VAL A 223 14.16 29.60 -26.15
N SER A 224 14.35 28.75 -27.16
CA SER A 224 15.36 28.97 -28.21
C SER A 224 14.81 29.80 -29.36
N LYS A 225 13.54 29.59 -29.72
CA LYS A 225 12.84 30.31 -30.77
C LYS A 225 11.39 30.52 -30.36
N ASP A 226 10.87 31.71 -30.55
CA ASP A 226 9.46 32.03 -30.36
C ASP A 226 8.91 32.91 -31.48
N SER A 227 7.64 32.70 -31.82
CA SER A 227 6.93 33.51 -32.81
C SER A 227 5.44 33.26 -32.69
N TYR A 228 4.62 33.98 -33.45
CA TYR A 228 3.22 33.59 -33.64
C TYR A 228 2.89 33.60 -35.13
N ILE A 229 1.81 32.93 -35.50
CA ILE A 229 1.30 32.90 -36.87
C ILE A 229 -0.14 33.38 -36.92
N ASN A 230 -0.55 33.89 -38.08
CA ASN A 230 -1.87 34.45 -38.34
C ASN A 230 -2.56 33.71 -39.50
N ASN A 231 -3.78 33.19 -39.27
CA ASN A 231 -4.56 32.46 -40.28
C ASN A 231 -5.35 33.37 -41.25
N GLY A 232 -5.06 34.66 -41.28
CA GLY A 232 -5.82 35.65 -42.05
C GLY A 232 -5.65 35.60 -43.57
N SER A 233 -5.68 36.78 -44.19
CA SER A 233 -5.45 36.99 -45.61
C SER A 233 -4.10 36.44 -46.09
N GLY A 234 -3.91 36.35 -47.42
CA GLY A 234 -2.63 35.92 -48.01
C GLY A 234 -1.42 36.71 -47.49
N THR A 235 -1.58 38.02 -47.28
CA THR A 235 -0.56 38.89 -46.66
C THR A 235 -0.24 38.50 -45.22
N ASN A 236 -1.27 38.28 -44.39
CA ASN A 236 -1.10 37.87 -42.99
C ASN A 236 -0.50 36.47 -42.87
N LYS A 237 -0.85 35.55 -43.78
CA LYS A 237 -0.30 34.20 -43.82
C LYS A 237 1.18 34.17 -44.22
N GLY A 238 1.62 35.10 -45.05
CA GLY A 238 3.01 35.23 -45.47
C GLY A 238 3.91 36.03 -44.50
N SER A 239 3.33 36.70 -43.49
CA SER A 239 4.09 37.55 -42.58
C SER A 239 4.84 36.74 -41.52
N ASN A 240 6.07 37.17 -41.22
CA ASN A 240 6.87 36.67 -40.09
C ASN A 240 6.77 37.63 -38.89
N TYR A 241 6.74 37.06 -37.69
CA TYR A 241 6.61 37.81 -36.45
C TYR A 241 7.67 37.45 -35.39
N GLY A 242 8.77 36.78 -35.78
CA GLY A 242 9.78 36.25 -34.86
C GLY A 242 10.62 37.31 -34.12
N ASN A 243 10.71 38.54 -34.65
CA ASN A 243 11.50 39.61 -34.03
C ASN A 243 10.68 40.55 -33.13
N LEU A 244 9.40 40.22 -32.86
CA LEU A 244 8.53 41.05 -32.03
C LEU A 244 8.72 40.71 -30.56
N THR A 245 8.50 41.69 -29.68
CA THR A 245 8.55 41.53 -28.21
C THR A 245 7.31 40.83 -27.63
N TYR A 246 6.29 40.61 -28.45
CA TYR A 246 5.02 40.03 -28.05
C TYR A 246 4.47 39.05 -29.09
N MET A 247 3.92 37.94 -28.61
CA MET A 247 3.08 37.02 -29.36
C MET A 247 1.61 37.23 -29.02
N TYR A 248 0.77 37.24 -30.05
CA TYR A 248 -0.67 37.40 -29.90
C TYR A 248 -1.36 36.05 -30.06
N VAL A 249 -2.21 35.68 -29.11
CA VAL A 249 -3.02 34.45 -29.15
C VAL A 249 -4.49 34.84 -29.05
N LYS A 250 -5.28 34.43 -30.05
CA LYS A 250 -6.71 34.74 -30.15
C LYS A 250 -7.38 33.78 -31.13
N PHE A 251 -8.63 33.45 -30.87
CA PHE A 251 -9.48 32.79 -31.86
C PHE A 251 -10.62 33.70 -32.26
N SER A 252 -10.97 33.70 -33.54
CA SER A 252 -12.12 34.44 -34.05
C SER A 252 -12.79 33.63 -35.15
N SER A 253 -14.04 33.24 -34.90
CA SER A 253 -14.89 32.58 -35.89
C SER A 253 -15.44 33.56 -36.93
N SER A 254 -15.48 34.86 -36.63
CA SER A 254 -16.01 35.90 -37.51
C SER A 254 -14.96 36.55 -38.41
N ASP A 255 -13.68 36.54 -38.01
CA ASP A 255 -12.59 37.12 -38.79
C ASP A 255 -11.29 36.34 -38.59
N GLN A 256 -10.87 35.61 -39.63
CA GLN A 256 -9.64 34.82 -39.61
C GLN A 256 -8.37 35.66 -39.44
N ASN A 257 -8.38 36.97 -39.77
CA ASN A 257 -7.25 37.88 -39.57
C ASN A 257 -6.93 38.13 -38.09
N LEU A 258 -7.86 37.77 -37.20
CA LEU A 258 -7.71 37.84 -35.76
C LEU A 258 -7.31 36.50 -35.14
N THR A 259 -7.33 35.40 -35.90
CA THR A 259 -6.98 34.06 -35.39
C THR A 259 -5.46 33.87 -35.41
N ARG A 260 -4.87 33.75 -34.22
CA ARG A 260 -3.43 33.72 -33.99
C ARG A 260 -3.06 32.68 -32.94
N ARG A 261 -1.93 32.02 -33.16
CA ARG A 261 -1.36 31.03 -32.22
C ARG A 261 0.14 31.27 -32.06
N ALA A 262 0.63 31.08 -30.85
CA ALA A 262 2.05 31.19 -30.54
C ALA A 262 2.77 29.85 -30.80
N LEU A 263 4.05 29.96 -31.12
CA LEU A 263 5.00 28.90 -31.41
C LEU A 263 6.21 29.10 -30.49
N CYS A 264 6.59 28.08 -29.75
CA CYS A 264 7.81 28.10 -28.94
C CYS A 264 8.61 26.82 -29.20
N GLN A 265 9.92 26.92 -29.40
CA GLN A 265 10.84 25.78 -29.48
C GLN A 265 11.83 25.84 -28.33
N PHE A 266 11.95 24.74 -27.60
CA PHE A 266 12.89 24.61 -26.48
C PHE A 266 13.90 23.51 -26.78
N PRO A 267 15.18 23.67 -26.40
CA PRO A 267 16.11 22.55 -26.42
C PRO A 267 15.66 21.49 -25.41
N VAL A 268 15.86 20.23 -25.74
CA VAL A 268 15.61 19.11 -24.82
C VAL A 268 16.90 18.75 -24.14
N LYS A 269 16.93 18.85 -22.80
CA LYS A 269 18.10 18.52 -21.98
C LYS A 269 17.69 17.56 -20.87
N LYS A 270 18.56 16.60 -20.57
CA LYS A 270 18.41 15.79 -19.36
C LYS A 270 18.62 16.68 -18.12
N PRO A 271 17.90 16.43 -17.01
CA PRO A 271 18.18 17.11 -15.75
C PRO A 271 19.65 16.97 -15.34
N THR A 272 20.19 18.01 -14.69
CA THR A 272 21.55 18.02 -14.13
C THR A 272 21.59 17.42 -12.73
N PHE A 273 20.43 17.34 -12.06
CA PHE A 273 20.28 16.73 -10.75
C PHE A 273 20.10 15.20 -10.86
N ASN A 274 20.48 14.49 -9.80
CA ASN A 274 20.48 13.01 -9.78
C ASN A 274 19.16 12.42 -9.26
N GLU A 275 18.34 13.24 -8.62
CA GLU A 275 17.04 12.83 -8.10
C GLU A 275 16.03 12.53 -9.21
N ARG A 276 14.99 11.77 -8.87
CA ARG A 276 13.84 11.56 -9.76
C ARG A 276 13.21 12.91 -10.12
N VAL A 277 12.86 13.10 -11.39
CA VAL A 277 12.06 14.26 -11.83
C VAL A 277 10.73 14.28 -11.09
N GLY A 278 10.45 15.39 -10.41
CA GLY A 278 9.18 15.64 -9.73
C GLY A 278 8.14 16.27 -10.64
N SER A 279 8.50 17.36 -11.32
CA SER A 279 7.61 18.08 -12.24
C SER A 279 8.42 18.79 -13.33
N ILE A 280 7.82 18.95 -14.50
CA ILE A 280 8.33 19.76 -15.59
C ILE A 280 7.20 20.66 -16.08
N LYS A 281 7.43 21.97 -16.02
CA LYS A 281 6.41 22.98 -16.35
C LYS A 281 6.91 23.94 -17.41
N LEU A 282 6.04 24.26 -18.37
CA LEU A 282 6.19 25.42 -19.24
C LEU A 282 5.77 26.66 -18.46
N GLY A 283 6.63 27.66 -18.38
CA GLY A 283 6.31 29.01 -17.91
C GLY A 283 6.12 29.96 -19.09
N ILE A 284 4.98 30.65 -19.13
CA ILE A 284 4.70 31.76 -20.07
C ILE A 284 4.34 33.02 -19.29
N TYR A 285 4.89 34.16 -19.72
CA TYR A 285 4.57 35.43 -19.09
C TYR A 285 3.51 36.16 -19.92
N ILE A 286 2.38 36.44 -19.28
CA ILE A 286 1.25 37.08 -19.93
C ILE A 286 1.29 38.57 -19.62
N ASN A 287 1.51 39.37 -20.65
CA ASN A 287 1.58 40.83 -20.54
C ASN A 287 0.18 41.46 -20.47
N ARG A 288 -0.80 40.87 -21.16
CA ARG A 288 -2.16 41.41 -21.27
C ARG A 288 -3.17 40.31 -21.58
N ILE A 289 -4.35 40.42 -20.99
CA ILE A 289 -5.54 39.64 -21.30
C ILE A 289 -6.73 40.59 -21.45
N ASP A 290 -7.57 40.38 -22.46
CA ASP A 290 -8.73 41.24 -22.75
C ASP A 290 -10.04 40.69 -22.17
N GLY A 291 -9.99 39.55 -21.48
CA GLY A 291 -11.15 38.90 -20.88
C GLY A 291 -10.84 37.45 -20.51
N ALA A 292 -11.81 36.78 -19.88
CA ALA A 292 -11.68 35.40 -19.46
C ALA A 292 -11.53 34.45 -20.66
N GLY A 293 -10.75 33.39 -20.47
CA GLY A 293 -10.53 32.38 -21.49
C GLY A 293 -9.60 31.27 -21.04
N SER A 294 -9.14 30.47 -21.99
CA SER A 294 -8.11 29.46 -21.74
C SER A 294 -7.08 29.44 -22.86
N LEU A 295 -5.83 29.14 -22.52
CA LEU A 295 -4.78 28.82 -23.47
C LEU A 295 -4.54 27.32 -23.42
N SER A 296 -4.55 26.66 -24.58
CA SER A 296 -4.25 25.24 -24.73
C SER A 296 -2.83 25.08 -25.27
N VAL A 297 -2.01 24.30 -24.55
CA VAL A 297 -0.64 23.96 -24.93
C VAL A 297 -0.64 22.63 -25.66
N THR A 298 -0.01 22.57 -26.83
CA THR A 298 0.09 21.35 -27.66
C THR A 298 1.54 21.03 -27.99
N GLU A 299 1.88 19.74 -28.10
CA GLU A 299 3.13 19.35 -28.76
C GLU A 299 2.95 19.43 -30.29
N ASP A 300 3.66 20.34 -30.93
CA ASP A 300 3.61 20.53 -32.37
C ASP A 300 4.57 19.58 -33.11
N GLN A 301 4.42 19.50 -34.44
CA GLN A 301 5.28 18.71 -35.31
C GLN A 301 6.76 18.87 -34.96
N ASN A 302 7.48 17.75 -34.86
CA ASN A 302 8.91 17.69 -34.56
C ASN A 302 9.76 18.15 -35.77
N ILE A 303 9.76 19.45 -36.05
CA ILE A 303 10.54 20.08 -37.11
C ILE A 303 11.36 21.25 -36.55
N ASN A 304 12.61 21.36 -37.00
CA ASN A 304 13.50 22.45 -36.63
C ASN A 304 13.20 23.69 -37.49
N TRP A 305 12.15 24.43 -37.15
CA TRP A 305 11.72 25.61 -37.92
C TRP A 305 12.68 26.80 -37.76
N THR A 306 12.68 27.70 -38.75
CA THR A 306 13.54 28.89 -38.77
C THR A 306 12.76 30.12 -38.35
N GLU A 307 13.18 30.77 -37.27
CA GLU A 307 12.45 31.86 -36.64
C GLU A 307 12.32 33.12 -37.49
N SER A 308 13.34 33.46 -38.27
CA SER A 308 13.33 34.62 -39.16
C SER A 308 12.44 34.45 -40.39
N THR A 309 11.98 33.24 -40.69
CA THR A 309 11.17 32.94 -41.89
C THR A 309 9.84 32.25 -41.59
N VAL A 310 9.57 31.90 -40.34
CA VAL A 310 8.34 31.18 -39.97
C VAL A 310 7.11 32.08 -40.20
N ASN A 311 6.09 31.51 -40.84
CA ASN A 311 4.81 32.15 -41.10
C ASN A 311 3.72 31.07 -41.14
N TRP A 312 2.48 31.43 -41.47
CA TRP A 312 1.38 30.47 -41.45
C TRP A 312 1.60 29.26 -42.39
N ASN A 313 2.24 29.48 -43.54
CA ASN A 313 2.36 28.47 -44.58
C ASN A 313 3.46 27.43 -44.31
N ASN A 314 4.46 27.77 -43.49
CA ASN A 314 5.61 26.90 -43.22
C ASN A 314 5.82 26.58 -41.73
N ALA A 315 4.90 27.00 -40.85
CA ALA A 315 4.96 26.70 -39.43
C ALA A 315 4.81 25.20 -39.15
N PRO A 316 5.35 24.72 -38.02
CA PRO A 316 5.06 23.37 -37.53
C PRO A 316 3.56 23.11 -37.47
N VAL A 317 3.13 21.95 -37.99
CA VAL A 317 1.74 21.51 -37.88
C VAL A 317 1.37 21.42 -36.40
N ALA A 318 0.25 22.04 -36.03
CA ALA A 318 -0.23 22.08 -34.66
C ALA A 318 -0.60 20.67 -34.15
N GLY A 319 -0.25 20.39 -32.90
CA GLY A 319 -0.74 19.19 -32.22
C GLY A 319 -2.27 19.21 -32.07
N THR A 320 -2.89 18.03 -32.10
CA THR A 320 -4.36 17.88 -31.95
C THR A 320 -4.79 17.61 -30.51
N THR A 321 -3.85 17.22 -29.63
CA THR A 321 -4.10 16.86 -28.24
C THR A 321 -3.53 17.94 -27.33
N SER A 322 -4.36 18.50 -26.46
CA SER A 322 -3.90 19.42 -25.41
C SER A 322 -3.05 18.65 -24.40
N LEU A 323 -1.84 19.16 -24.14
CA LEU A 323 -0.97 18.69 -23.06
C LEU A 323 -1.41 19.25 -21.71
N ALA A 324 -1.81 20.51 -21.70
CA ALA A 324 -2.28 21.24 -20.54
C ALA A 324 -3.03 22.51 -20.97
N ASP A 325 -4.00 22.92 -20.16
CA ASP A 325 -4.74 24.16 -20.35
C ASP A 325 -4.43 25.15 -19.22
N ILE A 326 -4.23 26.42 -19.60
CA ILE A 326 -4.00 27.54 -18.69
C ILE A 326 -5.27 28.36 -18.62
N ALA A 327 -5.89 28.41 -17.44
CA ALA A 327 -7.07 29.23 -17.20
C ALA A 327 -6.70 30.72 -17.06
N LEU A 328 -7.38 31.58 -17.81
CA LEU A 328 -7.21 33.02 -17.77
C LEU A 328 -8.42 33.71 -17.12
N PRO A 329 -8.23 34.49 -16.07
CA PRO A 329 -9.30 35.21 -15.37
C PRO A 329 -9.90 36.36 -16.19
N ALA A 330 -11.09 36.82 -15.80
CA ALA A 330 -11.76 37.96 -16.44
C ALA A 330 -11.11 39.32 -16.09
N THR A 331 -10.62 39.46 -14.86
CA THR A 331 -10.03 40.70 -14.31
C THR A 331 -8.84 40.34 -13.43
N GLY A 332 -7.76 41.13 -13.48
CA GLY A 332 -6.46 40.75 -12.91
C GLY A 332 -5.86 39.57 -13.70
N GLY A 333 -4.54 39.38 -13.73
CA GLY A 333 -3.92 38.29 -14.52
C GLY A 333 -2.99 38.74 -15.64
N ALA A 334 -2.99 40.03 -15.96
CA ALA A 334 -1.89 40.62 -16.72
C ALA A 334 -0.63 40.76 -15.86
N PHE A 335 0.54 40.77 -16.50
CA PHE A 335 1.86 40.91 -15.89
C PHE A 335 2.28 39.77 -14.96
N LEU A 336 1.79 38.55 -15.20
CA LEU A 336 2.05 37.39 -14.37
C LEU A 336 2.62 36.21 -15.18
N TRP A 337 3.36 35.35 -14.48
CA TRP A 337 3.72 34.03 -14.97
C TRP A 337 2.55 33.06 -14.81
N TYR A 338 2.28 32.33 -15.87
CA TYR A 338 1.39 31.18 -15.87
C TYR A 338 2.21 29.93 -16.18
N THR A 339 1.79 28.80 -15.60
CA THR A 339 2.47 27.53 -15.82
C THR A 339 1.54 26.47 -16.38
N ALA A 340 2.09 25.59 -17.20
CA ALA A 340 1.41 24.42 -17.75
C ALA A 340 2.24 23.17 -17.49
N GLU A 341 1.62 22.11 -16.98
CA GLU A 341 2.29 20.84 -16.68
C GLU A 341 2.60 20.08 -17.97
N ILE A 342 3.88 19.75 -18.19
CA ILE A 342 4.34 19.07 -19.41
C ILE A 342 5.31 17.92 -19.08
N THR A 343 5.26 17.37 -17.86
CA THR A 343 6.14 16.27 -17.40
C THR A 343 6.19 15.10 -18.37
N THR A 344 5.04 14.50 -18.68
CA THR A 344 4.98 13.32 -19.55
C THR A 344 5.53 13.56 -20.96
N PRO A 345 5.08 14.58 -21.73
CA PRO A 345 5.61 14.81 -23.07
C PRO A 345 7.09 15.20 -23.07
N TYR A 346 7.57 15.96 -22.07
CA TYR A 346 8.98 16.32 -22.00
C TYR A 346 9.88 15.12 -21.64
N LEU A 347 9.46 14.26 -20.71
CA LEU A 347 10.16 13.01 -20.41
C LEU A 347 10.19 12.07 -21.62
N ASN A 348 9.12 11.99 -22.40
CA ASN A 348 9.09 11.25 -23.66
C ASN A 348 10.11 11.84 -24.67
N ALA A 349 10.19 13.17 -24.79
CA ALA A 349 11.19 13.83 -25.64
C ALA A 349 12.63 13.48 -25.23
N ILE A 350 12.92 13.39 -23.91
CA ILE A 350 14.22 12.90 -23.41
C ILE A 350 14.45 11.44 -23.80
N GLN A 351 13.47 10.56 -23.55
CA GLN A 351 13.59 9.11 -23.80
C GLN A 351 13.78 8.79 -25.29
N THR A 352 13.17 9.59 -26.16
CA THR A 352 13.28 9.48 -27.62
C THR A 352 14.45 10.26 -28.20
N ASN A 353 15.34 10.80 -27.36
CA ASN A 353 16.53 11.57 -27.75
C ASN A 353 16.22 12.74 -28.70
N LYS A 354 15.07 13.42 -28.53
CA LYS A 354 14.81 14.66 -29.26
C LYS A 354 15.82 15.72 -28.86
N THR A 355 16.25 16.55 -29.82
CA THR A 355 17.14 17.70 -29.55
C THR A 355 16.36 18.96 -29.18
N PHE A 356 15.07 19.01 -29.53
CA PHE A 356 14.16 20.11 -29.21
C PHE A 356 12.71 19.59 -29.06
N ILE A 357 11.86 20.41 -28.46
CA ILE A 357 10.40 20.20 -28.39
C ILE A 357 9.72 21.48 -28.87
N ASN A 358 8.71 21.33 -29.75
CA ASN A 358 7.89 22.44 -30.22
C ASN A 358 6.59 22.46 -29.42
N LEU A 359 6.32 23.57 -28.75
CA LEU A 359 5.12 23.80 -27.97
C LEU A 359 4.31 24.91 -28.63
N GLY A 360 3.12 24.55 -29.12
CA GLY A 360 2.15 25.50 -29.62
C GLY A 360 1.25 26.00 -28.50
N VAL A 361 0.87 27.28 -28.53
CA VAL A 361 -0.12 27.84 -27.60
C VAL A 361 -1.26 28.46 -28.41
N SER A 362 -2.46 27.94 -28.20
CA SER A 362 -3.67 28.35 -28.91
C SER A 362 -4.80 28.66 -27.94
N THR A 363 -5.90 29.21 -28.42
CA THR A 363 -7.12 29.41 -27.63
C THR A 363 -8.33 29.11 -28.50
N ARG A 364 -9.48 28.83 -27.86
CA ARG A 364 -10.80 28.86 -28.50
C ARG A 364 -11.62 30.07 -28.07
N SER A 365 -11.04 30.94 -27.25
CA SER A 365 -11.69 32.13 -26.71
C SER A 365 -11.49 33.33 -27.65
N THR A 366 -12.50 34.20 -27.69
CA THR A 366 -12.45 35.43 -28.49
C THR A 366 -11.61 36.54 -27.86
N PRO A 367 -11.45 36.68 -26.53
CA PRO A 367 -10.53 37.68 -25.97
C PRO A 367 -9.08 37.46 -26.42
N LEU A 368 -8.34 38.55 -26.58
CA LEU A 368 -6.93 38.51 -26.92
C LEU A 368 -6.09 38.20 -25.68
N SER A 369 -5.10 37.35 -25.84
CA SER A 369 -4.00 37.18 -24.89
C SER A 369 -2.69 37.58 -25.54
N VAL A 370 -1.85 38.30 -24.80
CA VAL A 370 -0.54 38.78 -25.24
C VAL A 370 0.53 38.17 -24.37
N ILE A 371 1.37 37.34 -24.97
CA ILE A 371 2.49 36.63 -24.33
C ILE A 371 3.78 37.36 -24.70
N THR A 372 4.72 37.51 -23.78
CA THR A 372 6.03 38.09 -24.08
C THR A 372 6.95 37.09 -24.78
N THR A 373 7.83 37.59 -25.65
CA THR A 373 8.88 36.80 -26.29
C THR A 373 10.22 36.98 -25.59
N LYS A 374 11.22 36.19 -25.99
CA LYS A 374 12.63 36.38 -25.61
C LYS A 374 13.22 37.72 -26.05
N GLU A 375 12.62 38.40 -27.03
CA GLU A 375 13.10 39.69 -27.55
C GLU A 375 12.80 40.86 -26.58
N LEU A 376 11.97 40.66 -25.57
CA LEU A 376 11.72 41.67 -24.55
C LEU A 376 12.95 41.82 -23.64
N ALA A 377 13.51 43.04 -23.56
CA ALA A 377 14.70 43.38 -22.77
C ALA A 377 14.64 43.00 -21.27
N ALA A 378 13.44 42.77 -20.71
CA ALA A 378 13.25 42.31 -19.34
C ALA A 378 13.43 40.78 -19.14
N ASN A 379 13.86 40.05 -20.19
CA ASN A 379 14.09 38.60 -20.20
C ASN A 379 12.88 37.79 -19.70
N ARG A 380 11.69 38.09 -20.25
CA ARG A 380 10.42 37.40 -19.94
C ARG A 380 10.01 36.43 -21.05
N GLY A 381 10.98 35.90 -21.79
CA GLY A 381 10.73 34.83 -22.75
C GLY A 381 10.24 33.57 -22.04
N ALA A 382 9.47 32.74 -22.74
CA ALA A 382 8.99 31.49 -22.17
C ALA A 382 10.16 30.60 -21.72
N TYR A 383 9.92 29.75 -20.72
CA TYR A 383 10.90 28.79 -20.21
C TYR A 383 10.25 27.45 -19.88
N ILE A 384 11.06 26.40 -19.80
CA ILE A 384 10.68 25.13 -19.18
C ILE A 384 11.48 24.99 -17.88
N VAL A 385 10.81 24.75 -16.76
CA VAL A 385 11.45 24.42 -15.49
C VAL A 385 11.29 22.94 -15.22
N LEU A 386 12.39 22.25 -14.95
CA LEU A 386 12.42 20.88 -14.47
C LEU A 386 12.73 20.96 -12.99
N THR A 387 11.93 20.31 -12.14
CA THR A 387 12.19 20.21 -10.71
C THR A 387 12.39 18.76 -10.33
N SER A 388 13.31 18.50 -9.41
CA SER A 388 13.42 17.20 -8.77
C SER A 388 12.18 16.91 -7.90
N SER A 389 12.01 15.65 -7.54
CA SER A 389 11.34 15.30 -6.30
C SER A 389 12.11 15.93 -5.13
N PRO A 390 11.52 16.04 -3.93
CA PRO A 390 12.27 16.40 -2.74
C PRO A 390 13.60 15.65 -2.66
N VAL A 391 14.69 16.36 -2.35
CA VAL A 391 15.99 15.74 -2.13
C VAL A 391 15.87 14.85 -0.90
N THR A 392 16.26 13.58 -1.04
CA THR A 392 16.09 12.63 0.05
C THR A 392 17.02 12.96 1.21
N ILE A 393 16.50 12.80 2.43
CA ILE A 393 17.28 12.87 3.66
C ILE A 393 17.75 11.49 4.12
N LEU A 394 17.35 10.43 3.41
CA LEU A 394 17.81 9.07 3.69
C LEU A 394 19.30 8.94 3.40
N LYS A 395 20.04 8.36 4.35
CA LYS A 395 21.48 8.15 4.25
C LYS A 395 21.89 6.82 4.87
N ASN A 396 23.13 6.42 4.63
CA ASN A 396 23.76 5.23 5.21
C ASN A 396 22.89 3.96 5.08
N PRO A 397 22.54 3.53 3.85
CA PRO A 397 21.77 2.30 3.65
C PRO A 397 22.50 1.09 4.23
N VAL A 398 21.77 0.28 4.99
CA VAL A 398 22.16 -1.08 5.35
C VAL A 398 21.33 -2.02 4.49
N ASN A 399 22.00 -2.90 3.75
CA ASN A 399 21.42 -4.00 3.01
C ASN A 399 22.42 -5.15 2.99
N THR A 400 22.34 -6.06 3.96
CA THR A 400 23.28 -7.19 4.09
C THR A 400 22.75 -8.48 3.43
N GLY A 401 21.54 -8.44 2.87
CA GLY A 401 20.81 -9.64 2.48
C GLY A 401 20.22 -10.37 3.68
N ILE A 402 19.47 -11.44 3.43
CA ILE A 402 18.89 -12.28 4.48
C ILE A 402 19.29 -13.74 4.29
N ASP A 403 19.67 -14.38 5.40
CA ASP A 403 19.88 -15.82 5.48
C ASP A 403 18.64 -16.48 6.10
N VAL A 404 18.09 -17.47 5.41
CA VAL A 404 16.90 -18.23 5.81
C VAL A 404 17.32 -19.67 6.07
N ASP A 405 17.11 -20.13 7.30
CA ASP A 405 17.29 -21.54 7.63
C ASP A 405 16.08 -22.32 7.08
N SER A 406 16.36 -23.25 6.15
CA SER A 406 15.38 -24.09 5.47
C SER A 406 14.50 -24.91 6.44
N LYS A 407 15.00 -25.23 7.64
CA LYS A 407 14.25 -25.95 8.67
C LYS A 407 13.09 -25.12 9.22
N PHE A 408 13.32 -23.83 9.44
CA PHE A 408 12.27 -22.91 9.91
C PHE A 408 11.42 -22.42 8.74
N GLY A 409 12.01 -22.24 7.56
CA GLY A 409 11.31 -21.84 6.34
C GLY A 409 10.78 -20.41 6.38
N SER A 410 11.18 -19.61 7.37
CA SER A 410 10.85 -18.19 7.46
C SER A 410 11.95 -17.42 8.19
N LYS A 411 12.08 -16.12 7.88
CA LYS A 411 13.05 -15.22 8.50
C LYS A 411 12.41 -13.85 8.70
N LYS A 412 12.46 -13.34 9.94
CA LYS A 412 12.17 -11.94 10.22
C LYS A 412 13.28 -11.06 9.66
N ILE A 413 12.90 -10.02 8.95
CA ILE A 413 13.81 -8.97 8.52
C ILE A 413 13.96 -8.00 9.68
N THR A 414 15.20 -7.68 10.03
CA THR A 414 15.54 -6.74 11.11
C THR A 414 16.35 -5.56 10.56
N THR A 415 16.59 -4.56 11.40
CA THR A 415 17.42 -3.40 11.03
C THR A 415 18.91 -3.73 10.87
N ALA A 416 19.34 -4.95 11.27
CA ALA A 416 20.67 -5.45 10.93
C ALA A 416 20.76 -5.85 9.44
N GLU A 417 19.65 -6.25 8.83
CA GLU A 417 19.60 -6.63 7.42
C GLU A 417 19.17 -5.49 6.50
N LEU A 418 18.23 -4.64 6.94
CA LEU A 418 17.68 -3.56 6.12
C LEU A 418 17.37 -2.30 6.96
N LYS A 419 18.07 -1.20 6.68
CA LYS A 419 17.92 0.09 7.41
C LYS A 419 18.34 1.29 6.57
N PHE A 420 17.69 2.43 6.78
CA PHE A 420 18.22 3.77 6.47
C PHE A 420 18.33 4.62 7.73
N GLU A 421 19.22 5.62 7.66
CA GLU A 421 19.36 6.69 8.64
C GLU A 421 18.91 8.02 8.04
N GLY A 422 18.93 9.09 8.85
CA GLY A 422 18.58 10.46 8.44
C GLY A 422 17.21 10.94 8.89
N THR A 423 16.31 10.02 9.26
CA THR A 423 15.04 10.31 9.92
C THR A 423 14.61 9.16 10.83
N GLU A 424 13.55 9.34 11.61
CA GLU A 424 12.97 8.31 12.47
C GLU A 424 12.40 7.13 11.65
N SER A 425 12.36 5.93 12.23
CA SER A 425 11.92 4.73 11.52
C SER A 425 10.47 4.75 11.04
N LYS A 426 9.60 5.54 11.67
CA LYS A 426 8.22 5.79 11.21
C LYS A 426 8.16 6.61 9.90
N ASN A 427 9.26 7.28 9.54
CA ASN A 427 9.39 8.19 8.41
C ASN A 427 10.19 7.60 7.24
N VAL A 428 10.70 6.38 7.38
CA VAL A 428 11.36 5.64 6.29
C VAL A 428 10.37 4.63 5.73
N ILE A 429 10.02 4.78 4.45
CA ILE A 429 8.99 3.99 3.78
C ILE A 429 9.63 3.17 2.66
N TYR A 430 9.44 1.86 2.69
CA TYR A 430 9.82 0.94 1.63
C TYR A 430 8.59 0.57 0.80
N THR A 431 8.74 0.54 -0.52
CA THR A 431 7.72 0.06 -1.45
C THR A 431 8.25 -1.10 -2.26
N ILE A 432 7.51 -2.20 -2.30
CA ILE A 432 7.90 -3.42 -3.00
C ILE A 432 7.72 -3.21 -4.49
N THR A 433 8.81 -3.37 -5.25
CA THR A 433 8.84 -3.21 -6.72
C THR A 433 8.95 -4.55 -7.45
N SER A 434 9.57 -5.54 -6.83
CA SER A 434 9.62 -6.93 -7.30
C SER A 434 9.47 -7.88 -6.12
N LEU A 435 8.70 -8.94 -6.31
CA LEU A 435 8.53 -10.02 -5.34
C LEU A 435 9.62 -11.09 -5.50
N PRO A 436 9.88 -11.87 -4.43
CA PRO A 436 10.67 -13.08 -4.54
C PRO A 436 10.04 -14.12 -5.47
N ALA A 437 10.86 -14.88 -6.19
CA ALA A 437 10.42 -15.95 -7.09
C ALA A 437 10.22 -17.29 -6.35
N ASN A 438 11.03 -17.53 -5.31
CA ASN A 438 11.11 -18.78 -4.54
C ASN A 438 10.56 -18.63 -3.11
N GLY A 439 9.72 -17.62 -2.89
CA GLY A 439 9.19 -17.31 -1.58
C GLY A 439 8.11 -16.24 -1.60
N PHE A 440 7.77 -15.77 -0.42
CA PHE A 440 6.81 -14.69 -0.21
C PHE A 440 7.40 -13.68 0.76
N LEU A 441 7.14 -12.41 0.52
CA LEU A 441 7.32 -11.37 1.53
C LEU A 441 5.99 -11.20 2.26
N ALA A 442 6.01 -11.17 3.58
CA ALA A 442 4.82 -11.02 4.41
C ALA A 442 4.91 -9.77 5.29
N ILE A 443 3.83 -9.00 5.35
CA ILE A 443 3.67 -7.80 6.19
C ILE A 443 2.62 -8.14 7.25
N SER A 444 3.03 -8.18 8.52
CA SER A 444 2.19 -8.63 9.64
C SER A 444 1.54 -9.99 9.38
N GLY A 445 2.30 -10.92 8.77
CA GLY A 445 1.84 -12.28 8.47
C GLY A 445 1.02 -12.43 7.17
N ILE A 446 0.63 -11.34 6.52
CA ILE A 446 -0.12 -11.36 5.25
C ILE A 446 0.86 -11.27 4.07
N PRO A 447 0.75 -12.14 3.05
CA PRO A 447 1.55 -12.04 1.83
C PRO A 447 1.39 -10.66 1.16
N ALA A 448 2.51 -10.03 0.82
CA ALA A 448 2.55 -8.74 0.17
C ALA A 448 2.46 -8.88 -1.37
N ALA A 449 1.96 -7.83 -2.01
CA ALA A 449 1.95 -7.69 -3.47
C ALA A 449 2.93 -6.58 -3.91
N VAL A 450 3.30 -6.57 -5.20
CA VAL A 450 3.99 -5.42 -5.80
C VAL A 450 3.17 -4.15 -5.57
N GLY A 451 3.83 -3.07 -5.19
CA GLY A 451 3.21 -1.80 -4.79
C GLY A 451 2.79 -1.73 -3.32
N SER A 452 2.84 -2.84 -2.57
CA SER A 452 2.65 -2.80 -1.11
C SER A 452 3.81 -2.06 -0.46
N SER A 453 3.53 -1.31 0.61
CA SER A 453 4.54 -0.53 1.34
C SER A 453 4.56 -0.88 2.83
N PHE A 454 5.72 -0.69 3.45
CA PHE A 454 5.91 -0.82 4.89
C PHE A 454 6.94 0.19 5.40
N THR A 455 6.88 0.55 6.68
CA THR A 455 7.85 1.46 7.31
C THR A 455 9.02 0.69 7.92
N GLN A 456 10.13 1.39 8.17
CA GLN A 456 11.23 0.83 8.97
C GLN A 456 10.79 0.49 10.40
N GLU A 457 9.83 1.22 10.97
CA GLU A 457 9.25 0.85 12.28
C GLU A 457 8.60 -0.55 12.26
N GLN A 458 8.03 -0.97 11.12
CA GLN A 458 7.51 -2.34 10.98
C GLN A 458 8.61 -3.40 10.96
N ILE A 459 9.80 -3.08 10.43
CA ILE A 459 10.98 -3.94 10.52
C ILE A 459 11.41 -4.06 11.99
N GLU A 460 11.49 -2.95 12.71
CA GLU A 460 11.87 -2.92 14.14
C GLU A 460 10.91 -3.71 15.03
N LYS A 461 9.61 -3.69 14.69
CA LYS A 461 8.58 -4.49 15.38
C LYS A 461 8.46 -5.93 14.86
N GLY A 462 9.36 -6.35 13.97
CA GLY A 462 9.42 -7.72 13.46
C GLY A 462 8.21 -8.14 12.63
N ALA A 463 7.51 -7.17 12.03
CA ALA A 463 6.31 -7.40 11.24
C ALA A 463 6.62 -7.85 9.81
N ILE A 464 7.87 -7.71 9.36
CA ILE A 464 8.29 -8.03 7.98
C ILE A 464 9.03 -9.36 7.98
N LYS A 465 8.58 -10.31 7.15
CA LYS A 465 9.18 -11.64 7.04
C LYS A 465 9.32 -12.09 5.60
N TYR A 466 10.39 -12.82 5.33
CA TYR A 466 10.46 -13.69 4.17
C TYR A 466 9.97 -15.10 4.55
N LEU A 467 9.18 -15.71 3.67
CA LEU A 467 8.65 -17.07 3.78
C LEU A 467 9.15 -17.90 2.60
N PHE A 468 9.96 -18.92 2.86
CA PHE A 468 10.52 -19.79 1.84
C PHE A 468 9.43 -20.73 1.29
N ASN A 469 9.32 -20.88 -0.03
CA ASN A 469 8.26 -21.72 -0.62
C ASN A 469 8.62 -23.22 -0.69
N GLY A 470 9.85 -23.61 -0.33
CA GLY A 470 10.34 -24.99 -0.37
C GLY A 470 11.20 -25.34 -1.59
N THR A 471 11.45 -24.40 -2.51
CA THR A 471 12.22 -24.63 -3.74
C THR A 471 13.30 -23.58 -3.96
N GLY A 472 14.45 -23.98 -4.50
CA GLY A 472 15.59 -23.08 -4.71
C GLY A 472 16.43 -22.83 -3.45
N ASN A 473 17.59 -22.23 -3.63
CA ASN A 473 18.53 -21.88 -2.57
C ASN A 473 18.87 -20.38 -2.53
N THR A 474 18.43 -19.63 -3.53
CA THR A 474 18.60 -18.18 -3.63
C THR A 474 17.31 -17.53 -4.07
N ASP A 475 17.09 -16.31 -3.61
CA ASP A 475 15.97 -15.47 -4.03
C ASP A 475 16.36 -14.00 -4.00
N VAL A 476 15.52 -13.14 -4.55
CA VAL A 476 15.72 -11.69 -4.50
C VAL A 476 14.38 -10.98 -4.55
N PHE A 477 14.27 -9.90 -3.79
CA PHE A 477 13.18 -8.95 -3.93
C PHE A 477 13.72 -7.53 -3.94
N SER A 478 12.97 -6.63 -4.58
CA SER A 478 13.44 -5.26 -4.82
C SER A 478 12.53 -4.25 -4.18
N LEU A 479 13.11 -3.24 -3.54
CA LEU A 479 12.42 -2.17 -2.85
C LEU A 479 12.86 -0.80 -3.38
N GLU A 480 11.92 0.13 -3.39
CA GLU A 480 12.21 1.56 -3.43
C GLU A 480 12.06 2.14 -2.02
N ALA A 481 13.02 2.98 -1.59
CA ALA A 481 12.92 3.69 -0.31
C ALA A 481 12.61 5.17 -0.53
N LYS A 482 11.75 5.71 0.32
CA LYS A 482 11.32 7.10 0.32
C LYS A 482 11.23 7.62 1.76
N ASP A 483 11.66 8.85 2.01
CA ASP A 483 11.41 9.51 3.28
C ASP A 483 10.01 10.18 3.33
N PHE A 484 9.64 10.62 4.53
CA PHE A 484 8.39 11.34 4.77
C PHE A 484 8.29 12.68 4.02
N GLN A 485 9.41 13.27 3.58
CA GLN A 485 9.41 14.51 2.80
C GLN A 485 9.07 14.28 1.32
N GLY A 486 9.07 13.02 0.87
CA GLY A 486 8.81 12.63 -0.51
C GLY A 486 10.07 12.38 -1.32
N GLY A 487 11.24 12.42 -0.69
CA GLY A 487 12.52 12.17 -1.36
C GLY A 487 12.80 10.70 -1.51
N PHE A 488 13.16 10.30 -2.73
CA PHE A 488 13.47 8.91 -3.08
C PHE A 488 14.96 8.64 -2.96
N TYR A 489 15.32 7.49 -2.40
CA TYR A 489 16.68 6.99 -2.51
C TYR A 489 16.97 6.61 -3.97
N ALA A 490 18.09 7.08 -4.51
CA ALA A 490 18.35 7.06 -5.94
C ALA A 490 18.47 5.65 -6.55
N SER A 491 18.94 4.68 -5.76
CA SER A 491 19.15 3.30 -6.22
C SER A 491 18.06 2.36 -5.71
N LEU A 492 17.67 1.41 -6.55
CA LEU A 492 16.79 0.32 -6.14
C LEU A 492 17.51 -0.58 -5.13
N ILE A 493 16.81 -0.99 -4.08
CA ILE A 493 17.35 -1.84 -3.02
C ILE A 493 17.02 -3.28 -3.36
N ASN A 494 18.00 -4.04 -3.84
CA ASN A 494 17.86 -5.47 -4.08
C ASN A 494 18.30 -6.25 -2.83
N VAL A 495 17.35 -6.87 -2.13
CA VAL A 495 17.63 -7.68 -0.94
C VAL A 495 17.80 -9.12 -1.39
N ASN A 496 19.04 -9.60 -1.35
CA ASN A 496 19.36 -10.99 -1.69
C ASN A 496 18.96 -11.92 -0.55
N VAL A 497 18.39 -13.06 -0.90
CA VAL A 497 18.02 -14.12 0.04
C VAL A 497 18.90 -15.33 -0.25
N GLN A 498 19.46 -15.91 0.80
CA GLN A 498 20.13 -17.19 0.76
C GLN A 498 19.39 -18.17 1.67
N VAL A 499 19.07 -19.35 1.16
CA VAL A 499 18.43 -20.42 1.92
C VAL A 499 19.49 -21.46 2.24
N LYS A 500 19.68 -21.72 3.53
CA LYS A 500 20.74 -22.58 4.07
C LYS A 500 20.19 -23.84 4.72
#